data_AF-A0A660Q4L4-F1
#
_entry.id   AF-A0A660Q4L4-F1
#
_cell.length_a   1.000
_cell.length_b   1.000
_cell.length_c   1.000
_cell.angle_alpha   90.00
_cell.angle_beta   90.00
_cell.angle_gamma   90.00
#
_symmetry.space_group_name_H-M   'P 1'
#
loop_
_entity.id
_entity.type
_entity.pdbx_description
1 polymer ?
#
loop_
_entity_poly.entity_id
_entity_poly.type
_entity_poly.pdbx_seq_one_letter_code
_entity_poly.pdbx_strand_id
1 'polypeptide(L)'
;MNGGNRSGFTLIELLVVIAIIGVLAAILMPALNSALERADRAKAAHQLGQIRAAVQAYYGEYGTMPSPDPQGTTDYAYGSKSCSHKQNAVMNILRGKDTTNNSRGLIFLTVPEDSLTGTDKDGNSY
;
A
#
# COMPACT_ATOMS: atom_id res chain seq x y z
N MET A 1 35.92 16.89 53.96
CA MET A 1 34.50 16.47 53.98
C MET A 1 33.74 17.37 53.02
N ASN A 2 33.61 17.01 51.74
CA ASN A 2 32.86 17.80 50.76
C ASN A 2 31.44 17.26 50.65
N GLY A 3 30.51 17.87 51.39
CA GLY A 3 29.08 17.64 51.24
C GLY A 3 28.60 18.27 49.94
N GLY A 4 28.55 17.47 48.87
CA GLY A 4 28.04 17.91 47.59
C GLY A 4 26.57 18.35 47.72
N ASN A 5 26.32 19.62 47.46
CA ASN A 5 24.98 20.20 47.34
C ASN A 5 24.22 19.45 46.24
N ARG A 6 23.31 18.55 46.61
CA ARG A 6 22.37 17.94 45.67
C ARG A 6 21.20 18.90 45.51
N SER A 7 21.17 19.67 44.42
CA SER A 7 20.00 20.46 44.05
C SER A 7 18.86 19.51 43.69
N GLY A 8 17.79 19.51 44.50
CA GLY A 8 16.55 18.81 44.18
C GLY A 8 15.78 19.56 43.10
N PHE A 9 15.17 18.83 42.17
CA PHE A 9 14.28 19.38 41.17
C PHE A 9 12.98 19.85 41.83
N THR A 10 12.55 21.08 41.57
CA THR A 10 11.30 21.59 42.12
C THR A 10 10.11 21.07 41.30
N LEU A 11 8.96 20.85 41.95
CA LEU A 11 7.74 20.43 41.27
C LEU A 11 7.29 21.44 40.20
N ILE A 12 7.59 22.73 40.41
CA ILE A 12 7.27 23.80 39.46
C ILE A 12 8.15 23.73 38.20
N GLU A 13 9.43 23.40 38.34
CA GLU A 13 10.33 23.17 37.19
C GLU A 13 9.85 22.00 36.34
N LEU A 14 9.26 20.95 36.95
CA LEU A 14 8.68 19.85 36.17
C LEU A 14 7.35 20.23 35.51
N LEU A 15 6.52 20.98 36.23
CA LEU A 15 5.19 21.38 35.77
C LEU A 15 5.26 22.28 34.54
N VAL A 16 6.19 23.25 34.51
CA VAL A 16 6.33 24.13 33.35
C VAL A 16 6.80 23.37 32.10
N VAL A 17 7.63 22.34 32.27
CA VAL A 17 8.15 21.55 31.16
C VAL A 17 7.04 20.75 30.47
N ILE A 18 6.20 20.06 31.25
CA ILE A 18 5.08 19.31 30.66
C ILE A 18 4.04 20.25 30.03
N ALA A 19 3.86 21.46 30.58
CA ALA A 19 2.99 22.47 30.00
C ALA A 19 3.50 22.93 28.62
N ILE A 20 4.81 23.19 28.49
CA ILE A 20 5.41 23.57 27.20
C ILE A 20 5.30 22.43 26.19
N ILE A 21 5.61 21.18 26.59
CA ILE A 21 5.48 20.01 25.70
C ILE A 21 4.02 19.83 25.24
N GLY A 22 3.05 20.02 26.13
CA GLY A 22 1.63 19.94 25.82
C GLY A 22 1.18 20.97 24.77
N VAL A 23 1.63 22.23 24.90
CA VAL A 23 1.32 23.30 23.93
C VAL A 23 1.94 22.98 22.57
N LEU A 24 3.20 22.55 22.53
CA LEU A 24 3.87 22.18 21.28
C LEU A 24 3.18 20.99 20.61
N ALA A 25 2.81 19.96 21.37
CA ALA A 25 2.12 18.77 20.85
C ALA A 25 0.71 19.10 20.33
N ALA A 26 -0.03 20.00 21.00
CA ALA A 26 -1.37 20.41 20.59
C ALA A 26 -1.37 21.12 19.22
N ILE A 27 -0.33 21.93 18.96
CA ILE A 27 -0.14 22.58 17.65
C ILE A 27 0.24 21.55 16.57
N LEU A 28 0.93 20.47 16.95
CA LEU A 28 1.43 19.45 16.02
C LEU A 28 0.36 18.44 15.59
N MET A 29 -0.59 18.10 16.46
CA MET A 29 -1.65 17.11 16.21
C MET A 29 -2.43 17.32 14.90
N PRO A 30 -2.94 18.54 14.57
CA PRO A 30 -3.67 18.74 13.31
C PRO A 30 -2.78 18.58 12.07
N ALA A 31 -1.50 18.96 12.16
CA ALA A 31 -0.55 18.79 11.06
C ALA A 31 -0.26 17.29 10.81
N LEU A 32 -0.17 16.48 11.86
CA LEU A 32 0.09 15.05 11.77
C LEU A 32 -1.02 14.30 11.00
N ASN A 33 -2.29 14.59 11.28
CA ASN A 33 -3.41 13.95 10.58
C ASN A 33 -3.37 14.24 9.07
N SER A 34 -3.03 15.47 8.68
CA SER A 34 -2.87 15.83 7.27
C SER A 34 -1.67 15.14 6.61
N ALA A 35 -0.59 14.92 7.37
CA ALA A 35 0.60 14.23 6.90
C ALA A 35 0.33 12.73 6.67
N LEU A 36 -0.45 12.09 7.56
CA LEU A 36 -0.87 10.70 7.41
C LEU A 36 -1.74 10.50 6.17
N GLU A 37 -2.74 11.35 5.95
CA GLU A 37 -3.58 11.26 4.76
C GLU A 37 -2.76 11.46 3.46
N ARG A 38 -1.79 12.37 3.48
CA ARG A 38 -0.84 12.53 2.36
C ARG A 38 0.05 11.30 2.18
N ALA A 39 0.49 10.68 3.27
CA ALA A 39 1.30 9.46 3.22
C ALA A 39 0.50 8.29 2.61
N ASP A 40 -0.78 8.15 2.97
CA ASP A 40 -1.66 7.13 2.40
C ASP A 40 -1.87 7.34 0.90
N ARG A 41 -2.13 8.58 0.49
CA ARG A 41 -2.23 8.95 -0.94
C ARG A 41 -0.92 8.71 -1.68
N ALA A 42 0.22 9.05 -1.07
CA ALA A 42 1.54 8.83 -1.66
C ALA A 42 1.84 7.33 -1.82
N LYS A 43 1.47 6.51 -0.83
CA LYS A 43 1.57 5.04 -0.89
C LYS A 43 0.74 4.49 -2.05
N ALA A 44 -0.52 4.90 -2.16
CA ALA A 44 -1.39 4.49 -3.26
C ALA A 44 -0.82 4.90 -4.62
N ALA A 45 -0.34 6.15 -4.75
CA ALA A 45 0.29 6.62 -5.99
C ALA A 45 1.55 5.82 -6.36
N HIS A 46 2.38 5.46 -5.38
CA HIS A 46 3.56 4.64 -5.59
C HIS A 46 3.19 3.21 -6.04
N GLN A 47 2.20 2.58 -5.41
CA GLN A 47 1.69 1.27 -5.81
C GLN A 47 1.12 1.29 -7.23
N LEU A 48 0.35 2.31 -7.59
CA LEU A 48 -0.15 2.51 -8.96
C LEU A 48 1.00 2.69 -9.96
N GLY A 49 2.06 3.42 -9.57
CA GLY A 49 3.27 3.57 -10.37
C GLY A 49 3.95 2.24 -10.68
N GLN A 50 4.07 1.35 -9.69
CA GLN A 50 4.60 0.00 -9.88
C GLN A 50 3.75 -0.83 -10.84
N ILE A 51 2.42 -0.79 -10.70
CA ILE A 51 1.51 -1.49 -11.62
C ILE A 51 1.66 -0.94 -13.04
N ARG A 52 1.70 0.38 -13.21
CA ARG A 52 1.90 1.01 -14.52
C ARG A 52 3.20 0.55 -15.18
N ALA A 53 4.30 0.55 -14.43
CA ALA A 53 5.58 0.10 -14.93
C ALA A 53 5.55 -1.39 -15.32
N ALA A 54 4.91 -2.23 -14.52
CA ALA A 54 4.75 -3.66 -14.80
C ALA A 54 3.94 -3.92 -16.08
N VAL A 55 2.82 -3.19 -16.27
CA VAL A 55 2.00 -3.28 -17.49
C VAL A 55 2.80 -2.86 -18.73
N GLN A 56 3.57 -1.76 -18.62
CA GLN A 56 4.41 -1.30 -19.73
C GLN A 56 5.54 -2.29 -20.06
N ALA A 57 6.15 -2.88 -19.05
CA ALA A 57 7.15 -3.93 -19.23
C ALA A 57 6.56 -5.19 -19.88
N TYR A 58 5.36 -5.61 -19.46
CA TYR A 58 4.63 -6.71 -20.10
C TYR A 58 4.33 -6.42 -21.57
N TYR A 59 3.85 -5.21 -21.87
CA TYR A 59 3.59 -4.79 -23.25
C TYR A 59 4.86 -4.79 -24.10
N GLY A 60 6.00 -4.38 -23.55
CA GLY A 60 7.30 -4.44 -24.23
C GLY A 60 7.73 -5.86 -24.59
N GLU A 61 7.40 -6.84 -23.76
CA GLU A 61 7.75 -8.25 -23.99
C GLU A 61 6.78 -8.96 -24.94
N TYR A 62 5.47 -8.77 -24.76
CA TYR A 62 4.42 -9.54 -25.43
C TYR A 62 3.69 -8.79 -26.55
N GLY A 63 3.91 -7.48 -26.70
CA GLY A 63 3.28 -6.63 -27.72
C GLY A 63 1.77 -6.44 -27.57
N THR A 64 1.18 -6.95 -26.48
CA THR A 64 -0.24 -6.83 -26.16
C THR A 64 -0.43 -6.41 -24.71
N MET A 65 -1.58 -5.81 -24.39
CA MET A 65 -1.92 -5.49 -23.01
C MET A 65 -2.17 -6.79 -22.21
N PRO A 66 -1.91 -6.80 -20.90
CA PRO A 66 -2.19 -7.94 -20.04
C PRO A 66 -3.70 -8.10 -19.85
N SER A 67 -4.34 -8.76 -20.82
CA SER A 67 -5.76 -9.10 -20.82
C SER A 67 -5.94 -10.60 -20.57
N PRO A 68 -6.92 -11.02 -19.75
CA PRO A 68 -7.30 -12.42 -19.63
C PRO A 68 -7.82 -13.03 -20.94
N ASP A 69 -8.30 -12.20 -21.86
CA ASP A 69 -8.73 -12.57 -23.22
C ASP A 69 -8.01 -11.68 -24.24
N PRO A 70 -6.87 -12.14 -24.77
CA PRO A 70 -6.17 -11.43 -25.83
C PRO A 70 -6.97 -11.36 -27.14
N GLN A 71 -7.96 -12.25 -27.33
CA GLN A 71 -8.74 -12.34 -28.55
C GLN A 71 -10.00 -11.46 -28.54
N GLY A 72 -10.37 -10.89 -27.37
CA GLY A 72 -11.53 -9.99 -27.24
C GLY A 72 -12.87 -10.67 -27.49
N THR A 73 -12.93 -11.99 -27.28
CA THR A 73 -14.08 -12.85 -27.55
C THR A 73 -15.16 -12.78 -26.47
N THR A 74 -14.81 -12.34 -25.27
CA THR A 74 -15.71 -12.30 -24.10
C THR A 74 -15.68 -10.93 -23.43
N ASP A 75 -16.86 -10.43 -23.03
CA ASP A 75 -16.99 -9.18 -22.26
C ASP A 75 -16.72 -9.46 -20.79
N TYR A 76 -15.74 -8.77 -20.21
CA TYR A 76 -15.31 -8.94 -18.83
C TYR A 76 -15.97 -7.89 -17.94
N ALA A 77 -17.09 -8.26 -17.32
CA ALA A 77 -17.68 -7.45 -16.26
C ALA A 77 -16.81 -7.51 -14.99
N TYR A 78 -16.02 -6.46 -14.74
CA TYR A 78 -15.30 -6.30 -13.49
C TYR A 78 -16.30 -6.12 -12.32
N GLY A 79 -16.22 -6.99 -11.30
CA GLY A 79 -17.01 -6.90 -10.07
C GLY A 79 -18.29 -7.76 -9.98
N SER A 80 -18.57 -8.62 -10.97
CA SER A 80 -19.71 -9.55 -10.90
C SER A 80 -19.35 -10.83 -10.13
N LYS A 81 -20.07 -11.11 -9.04
CA LYS A 81 -19.89 -12.33 -8.22
C LYS A 81 -20.38 -13.63 -8.90
N SER A 82 -21.09 -13.51 -10.03
CA SER A 82 -21.79 -14.64 -10.67
C SER A 82 -21.09 -15.20 -11.91
N CYS A 83 -20.05 -14.52 -12.41
CA CYS A 83 -19.18 -15.12 -13.41
C CYS A 83 -17.97 -15.73 -12.72
N SER A 84 -17.60 -16.95 -13.12
CA SER A 84 -16.36 -17.65 -12.74
C SER A 84 -15.13 -16.90 -13.28
N HIS A 85 -14.95 -15.67 -12.85
CA HIS A 85 -13.89 -14.78 -13.30
C HIS A 85 -12.87 -14.60 -12.19
N LYS A 86 -11.62 -14.86 -12.55
CA LYS A 86 -10.43 -14.57 -11.77
C LYS A 86 -10.35 -13.05 -11.56
N GLN A 87 -10.92 -12.53 -10.48
CA GLN A 87 -10.89 -11.10 -10.13
C GLN A 87 -9.44 -10.56 -10.07
N ASN A 88 -8.48 -11.46 -9.90
CA ASN A 88 -7.03 -11.24 -9.92
C ASN A 88 -6.35 -11.64 -11.24
N ALA A 89 -7.07 -11.79 -12.36
CA ALA A 89 -6.50 -12.29 -13.62
C ALA A 89 -5.30 -11.47 -14.10
N VAL A 90 -5.46 -10.16 -14.24
CA VAL A 90 -4.39 -9.25 -14.65
C VAL A 90 -3.22 -9.33 -13.69
N MET A 91 -3.50 -9.39 -12.38
CA MET A 91 -2.47 -9.52 -11.35
C MET A 91 -1.71 -10.85 -11.47
N ASN A 92 -2.38 -11.95 -11.81
CA ASN A 92 -1.73 -13.25 -12.01
C ASN A 92 -0.87 -13.27 -13.28
N ILE A 93 -1.29 -12.59 -14.35
CA ILE A 93 -0.51 -12.40 -15.57
C ILE A 93 0.78 -11.64 -15.26
N LEU A 94 0.67 -10.48 -14.60
CA LEU A 94 1.83 -9.64 -14.25
C LEU A 94 2.77 -10.28 -13.24
N ARG A 95 2.27 -11.20 -12.40
CA ARG A 95 3.06 -11.95 -11.42
C ARG A 95 3.66 -13.25 -11.95
N GLY A 96 3.45 -13.58 -13.23
CA GLY A 96 3.95 -14.83 -13.82
C GLY A 96 3.23 -16.10 -13.32
N LYS A 97 2.06 -15.96 -12.69
CA LYS A 97 1.22 -17.09 -12.23
C LYS A 97 0.28 -17.62 -13.32
N ASP A 98 0.05 -16.83 -14.37
CA ASP A 98 -0.75 -17.23 -15.53
C ASP A 98 0.15 -17.70 -16.68
N THR A 99 0.16 -18.99 -16.96
CA THR A 99 0.99 -19.59 -18.02
C THR A 99 0.38 -19.48 -19.42
N THR A 100 -0.86 -19.03 -19.54
CA THR A 100 -1.55 -18.89 -20.83
C THR A 100 -1.18 -17.56 -21.47
N ASN A 101 -1.27 -16.48 -20.70
CA ASN A 101 -0.98 -15.13 -21.18
C ASN A 101 0.49 -14.74 -20.93
N ASN A 102 1.12 -15.27 -19.88
CA ASN A 102 2.54 -15.10 -19.61
C ASN A 102 3.25 -16.45 -19.74
N SER A 103 3.33 -16.95 -20.96
CA SER A 103 3.91 -18.27 -21.28
C SER A 103 5.38 -18.41 -20.91
N ARG A 104 6.11 -17.29 -20.77
CA ARG A 104 7.52 -17.26 -20.32
C ARG A 104 7.66 -17.19 -18.79
N GLY A 105 6.56 -17.05 -18.05
CA GLY A 105 6.55 -17.01 -16.58
C GLY A 105 7.30 -15.82 -15.98
N LEU A 106 7.45 -14.71 -16.71
CA LEU A 106 8.21 -13.55 -16.26
C LEU A 106 7.46 -12.79 -15.17
N ILE A 107 8.17 -12.32 -14.14
CA ILE A 107 7.56 -11.55 -13.05
C ILE A 107 7.75 -10.06 -13.36
N PHE A 108 6.66 -9.38 -13.68
CA PHE A 108 6.64 -7.94 -13.94
C PHE A 108 6.24 -7.13 -12.70
N LEU A 109 5.42 -7.71 -11.84
CA LEU A 109 4.98 -7.11 -10.59
C LEU A 109 5.25 -8.05 -9.43
N THR A 110 6.05 -7.58 -8.47
CA THR A 110 6.22 -8.26 -7.18
C THR A 110 5.33 -7.59 -6.16
N VAL A 111 4.46 -8.38 -5.53
CA VAL A 111 3.58 -7.93 -4.45
C VAL A 111 3.95 -8.73 -3.20
N PRO A 112 4.09 -8.08 -2.03
CA PRO A 112 4.24 -8.76 -0.74
C PRO A 112 3.17 -9.84 -0.53
N GLU A 113 3.54 -11.00 0.02
CA GLU A 113 2.64 -12.16 0.11
C GLU A 113 1.45 -11.93 1.07
N ASP A 114 1.63 -11.10 2.09
CA ASP A 114 0.59 -10.67 3.03
C ASP A 114 -0.54 -9.86 2.34
N SER A 115 -0.21 -9.21 1.24
CA SER A 115 -1.15 -8.41 0.45
C SER A 115 -1.99 -9.27 -0.51
N LEU A 116 -1.73 -10.57 -0.55
CA LEU A 116 -2.41 -11.54 -1.42
C LEU A 116 -3.38 -12.44 -0.65
N THR A 117 -3.48 -12.25 0.67
CA THR A 117 -4.34 -13.04 1.53
C THR A 117 -5.12 -12.08 2.42
N GLY A 118 -6.43 -11.98 2.20
CA GLY A 118 -7.27 -11.12 3.01
C GLY A 118 -8.71 -11.14 2.52
N THR A 119 -9.61 -10.75 3.40
CA THR A 119 -11.03 -10.54 3.07
C THR A 119 -11.28 -9.05 2.86
N ASP A 120 -12.04 -8.71 1.83
CA ASP A 120 -12.54 -7.36 1.63
C ASP A 120 -13.55 -6.95 2.72
N LYS A 121 -14.01 -5.70 2.64
CA LYS A 121 -15.01 -5.16 3.58
C LYS A 121 -16.37 -5.87 3.48
N ASP A 122 -16.58 -6.63 2.42
CA ASP A 122 -17.79 -7.39 2.12
C ASP A 122 -17.61 -8.89 2.41
N GLY A 123 -16.49 -9.29 3.03
CA GLY A 123 -16.19 -10.67 3.42
C GLY A 123 -15.71 -11.59 2.29
N ASN A 124 -15.40 -11.08 1.09
CA ASN A 124 -14.86 -11.89 0.00
C ASN A 124 -13.35 -11.99 0.10
N SER A 125 -12.81 -13.19 -0.02
CA SER A 125 -11.38 -13.42 -0.13
C SER A 125 -10.85 -12.98 -1.50
N TYR A 126 -9.67 -12.38 -1.54
CA TYR A 126 -8.91 -12.12 -2.78
C TYR A 126 -7.63 -12.95 -2.86
#